data_AF-A0A1F6TK51-F1
#
_entry.id   AF-A0A1F6TK51-F1
#
_cell.length_a   1.000
_cell.length_b   1.000
_cell.length_c   1.000
_cell.angle_alpha   90.00
_cell.angle_beta   90.00
_cell.angle_gamma   90.00
#
_symmetry.space_group_name_H-M   'P 1'
#
loop_
_entity.id
_entity.type
_entity.pdbx_description
1 polymer ?
#
loop_
_entity_poly.entity_id
_entity_poly.type
_entity_poly.pdbx_seq_one_letter_code
_entity_poly.pdbx_strand_id
1 'polypeptide(L)' 'MVKDRTKMFYKYKGLWVALADDRDTVVGSGKTLKEAMNQAFKKGYSAPVFSRMPKTLDAYVGVL' A
#
# COMPACT_ATOMS: atom_id res chain seq x y z
N MET A 1 16.47 10.54 7.21
CA MET A 1 15.98 10.72 5.82
C MET A 1 14.47 10.51 5.80
N VAL A 2 13.70 11.48 5.30
CA VAL A 2 12.23 11.36 5.16
C VAL A 2 11.94 10.71 3.82
N LYS A 3 11.24 9.56 3.81
CA LYS A 3 10.77 8.93 2.57
C LYS A 3 9.53 9.66 2.08
N ASP A 4 9.64 10.39 0.97
CA ASP A 4 8.47 10.99 0.30
C ASP A 4 7.66 9.89 -0.40
N ARG A 5 6.51 9.53 0.21
CA ARG A 5 5.55 8.56 -0.34
C ARG A 5 4.30 9.21 -0.91
N THR A 6 4.32 10.53 -1.10
CA THR A 6 3.16 11.31 -1.56
C THR A 6 2.62 10.77 -2.88
N LYS A 7 3.52 10.43 -3.81
CA LYS A 7 3.15 9.84 -5.11
C LYS A 7 2.46 8.47 -4.97
N MET A 8 2.94 7.64 -4.06
CA MET A 8 2.34 6.32 -3.78
C MET A 8 0.95 6.47 -3.18
N PHE A 9 0.78 7.39 -2.23
CA PHE A 9 -0.53 7.72 -1.68
C PHE A 9 -1.51 8.11 -2.77
N TYR A 10 -1.18 9.09 -3.62
CA TYR A 10 -2.13 9.54 -4.66
C TYR A 10 -2.46 8.46 -5.68
N LYS A 11 -1.50 7.59 -6.02
CA LYS A 11 -1.70 6.49 -6.97
C LYS A 11 -2.57 5.36 -6.41
N TYR A 12 -2.48 5.09 -5.10
CA TYR A 12 -3.12 3.92 -4.48
C TYR A 12 -4.14 4.27 -3.38
N LYS A 13 -4.52 5.54 -3.22
CA LYS A 13 -5.49 5.98 -2.19
C LYS A 13 -6.75 5.13 -2.21
N GLY A 14 -7.14 4.62 -1.04
CA GLY A 14 -8.31 3.76 -0.87
C GLY A 14 -8.18 2.32 -1.39
N LEU A 15 -7.05 1.94 -2.00
CA LEU A 15 -6.78 0.58 -2.47
C LEU A 15 -6.03 -0.23 -1.41
N TRP A 16 -6.17 -1.54 -1.51
CA TRP A 16 -5.21 -2.48 -0.96
C TRP A 16 -3.95 -2.48 -1.81
N VAL A 17 -2.80 -2.44 -1.16
CA VAL A 17 -1.49 -2.56 -1.79
C VAL A 17 -0.74 -3.74 -1.17
N ALA A 18 -0.05 -4.48 -2.02
CA ALA A 18 0.92 -5.49 -1.64
C ALA A 18 2.31 -4.90 -1.85
N LEU A 19 3.09 -4.79 -0.77
CA LEU A 19 4.44 -4.26 -0.77
C LEU A 19 5.46 -5.41 -0.75
N ALA A 20 6.55 -5.24 -1.49
CA ALA A 20 7.71 -6.14 -1.38
C ALA A 20 8.42 -5.96 -0.02
N ASP A 21 9.44 -6.78 0.22
CA ASP A 21 10.21 -6.77 1.48
C ASP A 21 10.89 -5.43 1.77
N ASP A 22 11.18 -4.66 0.72
CA ASP A 22 11.72 -3.30 0.82
C ASP A 22 10.72 -2.26 1.37
N ARG A 23 9.44 -2.64 1.50
CA ARG A 23 8.30 -1.81 1.94
C ARG A 23 8.09 -0.53 1.12
N ASP A 24 8.70 -0.45 -0.06
CA ASP A 24 8.64 0.71 -0.95
C ASP A 24 8.09 0.31 -2.34
N THR A 25 8.29 -0.94 -2.75
CA THR A 25 7.85 -1.44 -4.05
C THR A 25 6.45 -2.03 -3.97
N VAL A 26 5.50 -1.43 -4.69
CA VAL A 26 4.13 -1.97 -4.81
C VAL A 26 4.11 -3.06 -5.88
N VAL A 27 3.95 -4.30 -5.44
CA VAL A 27 3.93 -5.50 -6.29
C VAL A 27 2.52 -5.93 -6.66
N GLY A 28 1.49 -5.43 -5.97
CA GLY A 28 0.09 -5.66 -6.33
C GLY A 28 -0.82 -4.57 -5.75
N SER A 29 -1.96 -4.33 -6.39
CA SER A 29 -2.96 -3.39 -5.87
C SER A 29 -4.38 -3.76 -6.31
N GLY A 30 -5.38 -3.42 -5.49
CA GLY A 30 -6.78 -3.67 -5.83
C GLY A 30 -7.76 -3.06 -4.83
N LYS A 31 -9.05 -3.11 -5.15
CA LYS A 31 -10.12 -2.66 -4.23
C LYS A 31 -10.29 -3.60 -3.06
N THR A 32 -9.90 -4.86 -3.24
CA THR A 32 -9.97 -5.92 -2.24
C THR A 32 -8.58 -6.51 -1.96
N LEU A 33 -8.40 -7.08 -0.77
CA LEU A 33 -7.17 -7.80 -0.42
C LEU A 33 -6.88 -8.92 -1.43
N LYS A 34 -7.92 -9.64 -1.87
CA LYS A 34 -7.83 -10.74 -2.84
C LYS A 34 -7.26 -10.28 -4.19
N GLU A 35 -7.67 -9.11 -4.68
CA GLU A 35 -7.12 -8.55 -5.93
C GLU A 35 -5.64 -8.22 -5.80
N ALA A 36 -5.24 -7.56 -4.71
CA ALA A 36 -3.84 -7.21 -4.45
C ALA A 36 -2.97 -8.47 -4.29
N MET A 37 -3.47 -9.48 -3.58
CA MET A 37 -2.83 -10.78 -3.37
C MET A 37 -2.65 -11.53 -4.69
N ASN A 38 -3.70 -11.63 -5.51
CA ASN A 38 -3.63 -12.27 -6.82
C ASN A 38 -2.59 -11.59 -7.73
N GLN A 39 -2.51 -10.26 -7.72
CA GLN A 39 -1.50 -9.55 -8.52
C GLN A 39 -0.08 -9.80 -8.02
N ALA A 40 0.15 -9.79 -6.70
CA ALA A 40 1.46 -10.03 -6.14
C ALA A 40 1.94 -11.48 -6.37
N PHE A 41 1.05 -12.44 -6.19
CA PHE A 41 1.36 -13.86 -6.35
C PHE A 41 1.62 -14.24 -7.80
N LYS A 42 0.87 -13.66 -8.74
CA LYS A 42 1.16 -13.79 -10.18
C LYS A 42 2.54 -13.28 -10.58
N LYS A 43 3.13 -12.38 -9.78
CA LYS A 43 4.48 -11.86 -9.98
C LYS A 43 5.56 -12.62 -9.20
N GLY A 44 5.21 -13.73 -8.53
CA GLY A 44 6.16 -14.56 -7.80
C GLY A 44 6.48 -14.08 -6.38
N TYR A 45 5.75 -13.10 -5.83
CA TYR A 45 5.93 -12.66 -4.45
C TYR A 45 5.13 -13.58 -3.51
N SER A 46 5.80 -14.40 -2.71
CA SER A 46 5.18 -15.39 -1.83
C SER A 46 4.66 -14.80 -0.51
N ALA A 47 5.33 -13.77 0.02
CA ALA A 47 5.00 -13.18 1.32
C ALA A 47 5.03 -11.63 1.32
N PRO A 48 4.31 -10.93 0.43
CA PRO A 48 4.26 -9.48 0.43
C PRO A 48 3.50 -8.94 1.66
N VAL A 49 3.86 -7.72 2.10
CA VAL A 49 3.14 -7.02 3.17
C VAL A 49 1.91 -6.33 2.59
N PHE A 50 0.73 -6.66 3.10
CA PHE A 50 -0.51 -6.02 2.67
C PHE A 50 -0.86 -4.83 3.56
N SER A 51 -1.24 -3.72 2.94
CA SER A 51 -1.73 -2.55 3.63
C SER A 51 -2.88 -1.93 2.85
N ARG A 52 -3.84 -1.32 3.58
CA ARG A 52 -4.91 -0.55 2.96
C ARG A 52 -4.55 0.92 3.00
N MET A 53 -4.38 1.53 1.84
CA MET A 53 -4.02 2.93 1.76
C MET A 53 -5.23 3.79 2.19
N PRO A 54 -5.03 4.79 3.06
CA PRO A 54 -6.11 5.67 3.47
C PRO A 54 -6.70 6.41 2.26
N LYS A 55 -7.97 6.79 2.35
CA LYS A 55 -8.66 7.55 1.30
C LYS A 55 -8.31 9.04 1.35
N THR A 56 -8.00 9.51 2.56
CA THR A 56 -7.79 10.90 2.94
C THR A 56 -6.52 10.99 3.78
N LEU A 57 -5.83 12.12 3.70
CA LEU A 57 -4.69 12.43 4.57
C LEU A 57 -5.21 13.18 5.79
N ASP A 58 -6.08 12.53 6.55
CA ASP A 58 -6.58 13.11 7.79
C ASP A 58 -5.47 12.96 8.84
N ALA A 59 -4.68 14.01 9.00
CA ALA A 59 -3.67 14.08 10.04
C ALA A 59 -4.37 14.27 11.39
N TYR A 60 -4.28 13.27 12.26
CA TYR A 60 -4.71 13.40 13.64
C TYR A 60 -3.50 13.78 14.51
N VAL A 61 -3.55 14.96 15.10
CA VAL A 61 -2.65 15.38 16.18
C VAL A 61 -3.50 15.36 17.44
N GLY A 62 -3.10 14.57 18.43
CA GLY A 62 -3.89 14.33 19.64
C GLY A 62 -4.35 15.59 20.34
N VAL A 63 -5.43 15.46 21.12
CA VAL A 63 -5.87 16.52 22.02
C VAL A 63 -4.96 16.49 23.24
N LEU A 64 -4.30 17.62 23.53
CA LEU A 64 -3.45 17.86 24.70
C LEU A 64 -4.22 17.71 26.01
#